data_AF-A0A4Q7CK35-F1
#
_entry.id   AF-A0A4Q7CK35-F1
#
_cell.length_a   1.000
_cell.length_b   1.000
_cell.length_c   1.000
_cell.angle_alpha   90.00
_cell.angle_beta   90.00
_cell.angle_gamma   90.00
#
_symmetry.space_group_name_H-M   'P 1'
#
loop_
_entity.id
_entity.type
_entity.pdbx_description
1 polymer ?
#
loop_
_entity_poly.entity_id
_entity_poly.type
_entity_poly.pdbx_seq_one_letter_code
_entity_poly.pdbx_strand_id
1 'polypeptide(L)' 'LKEMEVSDEVFEGKHSVVFQEAENRMHTIKAVMVATLGNL' A
#
# COMPACT_ATOMS: atom_id res chain seq x y z
N LEU A 1 -20.83 -0.80 16.11
CA LEU A 1 -19.69 -1.74 15.98
C LEU A 1 -18.43 -0.91 16.17
N LYS A 2 -17.54 -1.29 17.07
CA LYS A 2 -16.31 -0.52 17.34
C LYS A 2 -15.21 -0.82 16.30
N GLU A 3 -15.25 -2.03 15.74
CA GLU A 3 -14.36 -2.56 14.71
C GLU A 3 -15.22 -3.45 13.79
N MET A 4 -14.85 -3.60 12.50
CA MET A 4 -15.57 -4.48 11.55
C MET A 4 -14.61 -5.52 10.96
N GLU A 5 -13.65 -5.10 10.14
CA GLU A 5 -12.84 -6.03 9.33
C GLU A 5 -11.45 -6.31 9.92
N VAL A 6 -10.92 -5.36 10.68
CA VAL A 6 -9.63 -5.44 11.37
C VAL A 6 -9.76 -4.67 12.69
N SER A 7 -9.16 -5.19 13.76
CA SER A 7 -9.10 -4.52 15.06
C SER A 7 -7.97 -3.47 15.11
N ASP A 8 -8.12 -2.45 15.94
CA ASP A 8 -7.14 -1.35 16.04
C ASP A 8 -5.75 -1.86 16.46
N GLU A 9 -5.70 -2.85 17.36
CA GLU A 9 -4.44 -3.49 17.80
C GLU A 9 -3.66 -4.12 16.65
N VAL A 10 -4.36 -4.68 15.65
CA VAL A 10 -3.72 -5.31 14.49
C VAL A 10 -3.32 -4.26 13.46
N PHE A 11 -4.16 -3.25 13.25
CA PHE A 11 -3.89 -2.17 12.30
C PHE A 11 -2.67 -1.33 12.69
N GLU A 12 -2.50 -1.04 13.99
CA GLU A 12 -1.35 -0.29 14.53
C GLU A 12 -0.22 -1.19 15.05
N GLY A 13 -0.40 -2.52 14.98
CA GLY A 13 0.54 -3.50 15.51
C GLY A 13 1.82 -3.66 14.67
N LYS A 14 2.83 -4.28 15.27
CA LYS A 14 4.17 -4.52 14.67
C LYS A 14 4.18 -5.35 13.37
N HIS A 15 3.09 -6.05 13.09
CA HIS A 15 2.94 -6.86 11.87
C HIS A 15 2.17 -6.12 10.77
N SER A 16 1.69 -4.90 11.04
CA SER A 16 0.97 -4.08 10.06
C SER A 16 1.94 -3.51 9.03
N VAL A 17 1.68 -3.80 7.76
CA VAL A 17 2.46 -3.30 6.62
C VAL A 17 1.64 -2.35 5.73
N VAL A 18 0.46 -1.95 6.19
CA VAL A 18 -0.53 -1.20 5.39
C VAL A 18 0.01 0.15 4.89
N PHE A 19 0.86 0.81 5.67
CA PHE A 19 1.48 2.08 5.26
C PHE A 19 2.57 1.89 4.21
N GLN A 20 3.40 0.85 4.36
CA GLN A 20 4.39 0.49 3.34
C GLN A 20 3.71 0.06 2.04
N GLU A 21 2.64 -0.72 2.13
CA GLU A 21 1.83 -1.11 0.97
C GLU A 21 1.19 0.11 0.29
N ALA A 22 0.68 1.06 1.08
CA ALA A 22 0.12 2.31 0.55
C ALA A 22 1.16 3.15 -0.18
N GLU A 23 2.38 3.29 0.35
CA GLU A 23 3.49 3.98 -0.32
C GLU A 23 3.88 3.28 -1.64
N ASN A 24 3.96 1.95 -1.61
CA ASN A 24 4.29 1.14 -2.79
C ASN A 24 3.30 1.30 -3.96
N ARG A 25 2.09 1.83 -3.73
CA ARG A 25 1.17 2.20 -4.82
C ARG A 25 1.79 3.22 -5.76
N MET A 26 2.44 4.26 -5.25
CA MET A 26 3.08 5.28 -6.10
C MET A 26 4.21 4.66 -6.93
N HIS A 27 5.05 3.82 -6.31
CA HIS A 27 6.17 3.17 -6.97
C HIS A 27 5.71 2.22 -8.08
N THR A 28 4.66 1.45 -7.81
CA THR A 28 4.09 0.51 -8.79
C THR A 28 3.47 1.27 -9.97
N ILE A 29 2.70 2.33 -9.70
CA ILE A 29 2.14 3.19 -10.75
C ILE A 29 3.25 3.81 -11.59
N LYS A 30 4.31 4.31 -10.96
CA LYS A 30 5.49 4.86 -11.65
C LYS A 30 6.14 3.83 -12.57
N ALA A 31 6.32 2.59 -12.10
CA ALA A 31 6.88 1.51 -12.91
C ALA A 31 6.00 1.21 -14.13
N VAL A 32 4.68 1.14 -13.95
CA VAL A 32 3.74 0.95 -15.06
C VAL A 32 3.79 2.12 -16.05
N MET A 33 3.83 3.37 -15.57
CA MET A 33 3.95 4.55 -16.44
C MET A 33 5.24 4.51 -17.25
N VAL A 34 6.38 4.18 -16.64
CA VAL A 34 7.65 4.06 -17.37
C VAL A 34 7.59 2.92 -18.38
N ALA A 35 7.04 1.75 -18.02
CA ALA A 35 6.95 0.61 -18.92
C ALA A 35 6.02 0.82 -20.12
N THR A 36 5.02 1.70 -20.00
CA THR A 36 3.98 1.90 -21.03
C THR A 36 4.13 3.20 -21.81
N LEU A 37 4.64 4.26 -21.17
CA LEU A 37 4.76 5.61 -21.74
C LEU A 37 6.22 6.11 -21.78
N GLY A 38 7.14 5.43 -21.10
CA GLY A 38 8.56 5.72 -21.22
C GLY A 38 9.10 5.13 -22.52
N ASN A 39 9.66 5.99 -23.38
CA ASN A 39 10.43 5.54 -24.55
C ASN A 39 11.75 4.92 -24.07
N LEU A 40 11.71 3.64 -23.70
CA LEU A 40 12.87 2.83 -23.34
C LEU A 40 13.74 2.49 -24.56
#